data_AF-A0A256ZVA1-F1
#
_entry.id   AF-A0A256ZVA1-F1
#
_cell.length_a   1.000
_cell.length_b   1.000
_cell.length_c   1.000
_cell.angle_alpha   90.00
_cell.angle_beta   90.00
_cell.angle_gamma   90.00
#
_symmetry.space_group_name_H-M   'P 1'
#
loop_
_entity.id
_entity.type
_entity.pdbx_description
1 polymer ?
#
loop_
_entity_poly.entity_id
_entity_poly.type
_entity_poly.pdbx_seq_one_letter_code
_entity_poly.pdbx_strand_id
1 'polypeptide(L)'
;MFHIANHRSNVYKFLAINLFNPTEKIFKEKSVILKQAQKSLNELEKTFYFKSIKCLNQLLDEKIDNSNLRIEYTKLFITSYPKVPCPPYESVYRTEDRLTMRK
;
A
#
# COMPACT_ATOMS: atom_id res chain seq x y z
N MET A 1 8.15 5.01 -23.87
CA MET A 1 7.61 5.72 -22.68
C MET A 1 6.47 4.96 -22.00
N PHE A 2 5.50 4.39 -22.74
CA PHE A 2 4.36 3.63 -22.18
C PHE A 2 4.74 2.40 -21.31
N HIS A 3 5.83 1.69 -21.62
CA HIS A 3 6.26 0.52 -20.84
C HIS A 3 6.65 0.86 -19.39
N ILE A 4 7.41 1.94 -19.18
CA ILE A 4 7.85 2.36 -17.84
C ILE A 4 6.64 2.82 -17.00
N ALA A 5 5.72 3.56 -17.60
CA ALA A 5 4.50 3.99 -16.94
C ALA A 5 3.66 2.80 -16.44
N ASN A 6 3.57 1.73 -17.25
CA ASN A 6 2.89 0.51 -16.85
C ASN A 6 3.59 -0.20 -15.67
N HIS A 7 4.92 -0.30 -15.70
CA HIS A 7 5.68 -0.88 -14.59
C HIS A 7 5.50 -0.08 -13.29
N ARG A 8 5.53 1.26 -13.36
CA ARG A 8 5.23 2.13 -12.22
C ARG A 8 3.81 1.91 -11.70
N SER A 9 2.84 1.83 -12.61
CA SER A 9 1.43 1.57 -12.24
C SER A 9 1.27 0.28 -11.46
N ASN A 10 1.96 -0.80 -11.85
CA ASN A 10 1.92 -2.07 -11.12
C ASN A 10 2.52 -1.95 -9.71
N VAL A 11 3.62 -1.20 -9.54
CA VAL A 11 4.19 -0.91 -8.22
C VAL A 11 3.21 -0.08 -7.36
N TYR A 12 2.57 0.95 -7.93
CA TYR A 12 1.56 1.72 -7.22
C TYR A 12 0.34 0.89 -6.82
N LYS A 13 -0.13 -0.01 -7.68
CA LYS A 13 -1.22 -0.96 -7.35
C LYS A 13 -0.84 -1.85 -6.17
N PHE A 14 0.41 -2.33 -6.13
CA PHE A 14 0.92 -3.08 -4.99
C PHE A 14 0.93 -2.26 -3.70
N LEU A 15 1.42 -1.02 -3.74
CA LEU A 15 1.40 -0.16 -2.56
C LEU A 15 -0.03 0.14 -2.09
N ALA A 16 -0.94 0.41 -3.03
CA ALA A 16 -2.34 0.69 -2.73
C ALA A 16 -3.03 -0.51 -2.07
N ILE A 17 -2.83 -1.73 -2.57
CA ILE A 17 -3.50 -2.91 -2.00
C ILE A 17 -3.04 -3.22 -0.57
N ASN A 18 -1.82 -2.84 -0.20
CA ASN A 18 -1.32 -2.97 1.17
C ASN A 18 -2.02 -2.02 2.16
N LEU A 19 -2.65 -0.96 1.68
CA LEU A 19 -3.37 0.03 2.49
C LEU A 19 -4.89 -0.14 2.43
N PHE A 20 -5.40 -1.16 1.72
CA PHE A 20 -6.81 -1.50 1.75
C PHE A 20 -7.15 -2.42 2.94
N ASN A 21 -8.42 -2.38 3.33
CA ASN A 21 -8.95 -3.25 4.38
C ASN A 21 -8.66 -4.73 4.02
N PRO A 22 -7.91 -5.47 4.86
CA PRO A 22 -7.45 -6.83 4.59
C PRO A 22 -8.60 -7.85 4.63
N THR A 23 -9.39 -7.89 3.57
CA THR A 23 -10.47 -8.85 3.33
C THR A 23 -9.99 -10.06 2.54
N GLU A 24 -10.76 -11.16 2.54
CA GLU A 24 -10.45 -12.36 1.74
C GLU A 24 -10.26 -12.06 0.24
N LYS A 25 -11.06 -11.14 -0.29
CA LYS A 25 -10.94 -10.67 -1.67
C LYS A 25 -9.56 -10.02 -1.91
N ILE A 26 -9.16 -9.13 -1.03
CA ILE A 26 -7.87 -8.42 -1.09
C ILE A 26 -6.70 -9.41 -0.98
N PHE A 27 -6.77 -10.43 -0.13
CA PHE A 27 -5.71 -11.43 -0.03
C PHE A 27 -5.51 -12.22 -1.32
N LYS A 28 -6.61 -12.62 -1.99
CA LYS A 28 -6.55 -13.30 -3.28
C LYS A 28 -5.89 -12.42 -4.35
N GLU A 29 -6.36 -11.17 -4.47
CA GLU A 29 -5.84 -10.20 -5.43
C GLU A 29 -4.36 -9.83 -5.17
N LYS A 30 -3.96 -9.73 -3.90
CA LYS A 30 -2.60 -9.36 -3.48
C LYS A 30 -1.55 -10.33 -4.00
N SER A 31 -1.83 -11.63 -4.05
CA SER A 31 -0.89 -12.63 -4.57
C SER A 31 -0.53 -12.41 -6.04
N VAL A 32 -1.51 -12.01 -6.85
CA VAL A 32 -1.33 -11.73 -8.29
C VAL A 32 -0.59 -10.40 -8.47
N ILE A 33 -1.02 -9.37 -7.73
CA ILE A 33 -0.42 -8.04 -7.78
C ILE A 33 1.03 -8.06 -7.29
N LEU A 34 1.35 -8.86 -6.27
CA LEU A 34 2.72 -9.04 -5.77
C LEU A 34 3.66 -9.53 -6.88
N LYS A 35 3.28 -10.60 -7.59
CA LYS A 35 4.08 -11.14 -8.70
C LYS A 35 4.27 -10.11 -9.83
N GLN A 36 3.21 -9.36 -10.15
CA GLN A 36 3.28 -8.30 -11.16
C GLN A 36 4.19 -7.14 -10.73
N ALA A 37 4.16 -6.77 -9.45
CA ALA A 37 5.00 -5.73 -8.88
C ALA A 37 6.46 -6.15 -8.81
N GLN A 38 6.78 -7.38 -8.37
CA GLN A 38 8.15 -7.91 -8.39
C GLN A 38 8.73 -7.89 -9.82
N LYS A 39 7.99 -8.40 -10.80
CA LYS A 39 8.42 -8.35 -12.21
C LYS A 39 8.64 -6.90 -12.68
N SER A 40 7.71 -6.01 -12.35
CA SER A 40 7.79 -4.61 -12.77
C SER A 40 8.93 -3.85 -12.09
N LEU A 41 9.24 -4.18 -10.83
CA LEU A 41 10.35 -3.59 -10.09
C LEU A 41 11.68 -3.98 -10.73
N ASN A 42 11.86 -5.27 -11.06
CA ASN A 42 13.05 -5.75 -11.76
C ASN A 42 13.26 -5.06 -13.12
N GLU A 43 12.19 -4.77 -13.87
CA GLU A 43 12.32 -4.00 -15.12
C GLU A 43 12.64 -2.52 -14.87
N LEU A 44 12.12 -1.92 -13.78
CA LEU A 44 12.43 -0.54 -13.42
C LEU A 44 13.88 -0.38 -12.95
N GLU A 45 14.43 -1.33 -12.20
CA GLU A 45 15.83 -1.29 -11.73
C GLU A 45 16.87 -1.36 -12.86
N LYS A 46 16.50 -1.90 -14.02
CA LYS A 46 17.34 -1.86 -15.23
C LYS A 46 17.45 -0.44 -15.81
N THR A 47 16.58 0.49 -15.40
CA THR A 47 16.59 1.88 -15.87
C THR A 47 17.47 2.75 -14.98
N PHE A 48 18.12 3.74 -15.55
CA PHE A 48 19.02 4.64 -14.80
C PHE A 48 18.29 5.52 -13.75
N TYR A 49 16.98 5.72 -13.91
CA TYR A 49 16.19 6.67 -13.12
C TYR A 49 15.53 6.06 -11.89
N PHE A 50 15.66 4.75 -11.70
CA PHE A 50 14.96 4.05 -10.63
C PHE A 50 15.90 3.11 -9.89
N LYS A 51 15.86 3.20 -8.57
CA LYS A 51 16.54 2.30 -7.65
C LYS A 51 15.55 1.91 -6.56
N SER A 52 15.32 0.62 -6.35
CA SER A 52 14.47 0.21 -5.24
C SER A 52 15.13 0.58 -3.91
N ILE A 53 14.29 0.86 -2.93
CA ILE A 53 14.72 1.07 -1.56
C ILE A 53 14.57 -0.23 -0.78
N LYS A 54 15.43 -0.43 0.22
CA LYS A 54 15.45 -1.63 1.05
C LYS A 54 14.06 -1.99 1.61
N CYS A 55 13.31 -0.99 2.10
CA CYS A 55 11.99 -1.19 2.69
C CYS A 55 10.97 -1.76 1.68
N LEU A 56 11.06 -1.36 0.40
CA LEU A 56 10.16 -1.89 -0.63
C LEU A 56 10.44 -3.38 -0.88
N ASN A 57 11.71 -3.77 -0.93
CA ASN A 57 12.09 -5.17 -1.12
C ASN A 57 11.68 -6.02 0.08
N GLN A 58 11.86 -5.50 1.31
CA GLN A 58 11.38 -6.17 2.52
C GLN A 58 9.86 -6.39 2.50
N LEU A 59 9.08 -5.41 2.05
CA LEU A 59 7.63 -5.52 1.93
C LEU A 59 7.20 -6.54 0.86
N LEU A 60 7.97 -6.71 -0.22
CA LEU A 60 7.70 -7.70 -1.26
C LEU A 60 7.92 -9.14 -0.79
N ASP A 61 8.84 -9.34 0.16
CA ASP A 61 9.20 -10.66 0.70
C ASP A 61 8.49 -10.99 2.03
N GLU A 62 7.66 -10.08 2.53
CA GLU A 62 7.04 -10.21 3.84
C GLU A 62 6.00 -11.35 3.87
N LYS A 63 6.14 -12.25 4.84
CA LYS A 63 5.14 -13.28 5.13
C LYS A 63 4.08 -12.71 6.05
N ILE A 64 2.83 -12.85 5.65
CA ILE A 64 1.71 -12.18 6.32
C ILE A 64 0.87 -13.19 7.08
N ASP A 65 0.67 -12.92 8.37
CA ASP A 65 -0.42 -13.50 9.14
C ASP A 65 -1.69 -12.66 8.93
N ASN A 66 -2.62 -13.21 8.16
CA ASN A 66 -3.86 -12.53 7.78
C ASN A 66 -4.74 -12.16 8.98
N SER A 67 -4.69 -12.93 10.08
CA SER A 67 -5.50 -12.69 11.27
C SER A 67 -5.00 -11.45 12.00
N ASN A 68 -3.69 -11.41 12.28
CA ASN A 68 -3.05 -10.29 12.93
C ASN A 68 -3.08 -9.01 12.07
N LEU A 69 -2.98 -9.14 10.75
CA LEU A 69 -3.04 -7.99 9.84
C LEU A 69 -4.38 -7.24 9.92
N ARG A 70 -5.51 -7.95 10.08
CA ARG A 70 -6.83 -7.31 10.26
C ARG A 70 -6.92 -6.50 11.53
N ILE A 71 -6.34 -7.02 12.61
CA ILE A 71 -6.30 -6.34 13.92
C ILE A 71 -5.47 -5.07 13.81
N GLU A 72 -4.26 -5.15 13.27
CA GLU A 72 -3.37 -4.00 13.12
C GLU A 72 -3.92 -2.95 12.15
N TYR A 73 -4.52 -3.37 11.04
CA TYR A 73 -5.20 -2.45 10.12
C TYR A 73 -6.30 -1.67 10.84
N THR A 74 -7.13 -2.36 11.63
CA THR A 74 -8.22 -1.73 12.37
C THR A 74 -7.67 -0.73 13.39
N LYS A 75 -6.63 -1.10 14.15
CA LYS A 75 -5.98 -0.22 15.13
C LYS A 75 -5.41 1.05 14.50
N LEU A 76 -4.77 0.92 13.34
CA LEU A 76 -4.08 2.04 12.67
C LEU A 76 -5.03 2.96 11.90
N PHE A 77 -6.05 2.40 11.24
CA PHE A 77 -6.83 3.11 10.23
C PHE A 77 -8.33 3.25 10.55
N ILE A 78 -8.89 2.46 11.47
CA ILE A 78 -10.35 2.41 11.72
C ILE A 78 -10.72 2.84 13.15
N THR A 79 -10.24 2.13 14.19
CA THR A 79 -10.70 2.35 15.57
C THR A 79 -10.19 3.67 16.12
N SER A 80 -11.06 4.39 16.82
CA SER A 80 -10.74 5.68 17.41
C SER A 80 -11.12 5.74 18.88
N TYR A 81 -10.10 5.75 19.75
CA TYR A 81 -10.15 6.45 21.02
C TYR A 81 -8.70 6.79 21.43
N PRO A 82 -8.33 8.07 21.65
CA PRO A 82 -9.11 9.29 21.43
C PRO A 82 -9.22 9.72 19.95
N LYS A 83 -8.33 9.25 19.06
CA LYS A 83 -8.37 9.47 17.60
C LYS A 83 -7.79 8.25 16.88
N VAL A 84 -8.13 8.09 15.59
CA VAL A 84 -7.45 7.11 14.72
C VAL A 84 -5.97 7.53 14.59
N PRO A 85 -4.99 6.61 14.81
CA PRO A 85 -3.57 6.95 14.79
C PRO A 85 -3.06 7.45 13.44
N CYS A 86 -3.42 6.76 12.36
CA CYS A 86 -2.91 7.04 11.01
C CYS A 86 -4.06 7.12 10.00
N PRO A 87 -4.95 8.14 10.06
CA PRO A 87 -6.09 8.23 9.16
C PRO A 87 -5.65 8.17 7.69
N PRO A 88 -6.23 7.30 6.84
CA PRO A 88 -5.77 7.12 5.46
C PRO A 88 -6.36 8.17 4.50
N TYR A 89 -6.78 9.33 5.02
CA TYR A 89 -7.45 10.37 4.25
C TYR A 89 -6.59 11.63 4.19
N GLU A 90 -6.36 12.13 2.97
CA GLU A 90 -5.54 13.31 2.72
C GLU A 90 -6.02 14.56 3.47
N SER A 91 -7.34 14.73 3.60
CA SER A 91 -7.97 15.88 4.26
C SER A 91 -7.49 16.05 5.70
N VAL A 92 -7.19 14.96 6.41
CA VAL A 92 -6.70 15.01 7.80
C VAL A 92 -5.35 15.72 7.91
N TYR A 93 -4.52 15.65 6.88
CA TYR A 93 -3.17 16.22 6.89
C TYR A 93 -3.08 17.56 6.18
N ARG A 94 -4.03 17.88 5.29
CA ARG A 94 -4.02 19.12 4.51
C ARG A 94 -4.99 20.19 5.00
N THR A 95 -6.02 19.82 5.75
CA THR A 95 -6.99 20.79 6.30
C THR A 95 -6.67 21.12 7.75
N GLU A 96 -6.81 22.38 8.14
CA GLU A 96 -6.60 22.81 9.53
C GLU A 96 -7.52 22.08 10.51
N ASP A 97 -8.74 21.77 10.06
CA ASP A 97 -9.75 21.07 10.85
C ASP A 97 -9.40 19.59 11.10
N ARG A 98 -8.47 19.01 10.31
CA ARG A 98 -8.03 17.60 10.37
C ARG A 98 -9.17 16.58 10.38
N LEU A 99 -10.25 16.87 9.65
CA LEU A 99 -11.44 16.01 9.59
C LEU A 99 -11.36 15.01 8.45
N THR A 100 -11.87 13.80 8.68
CA THR A 100 -11.87 12.70 7.71
C THR A 100 -12.93 12.86 6.62
N MET A 101 -14.04 13.57 6.90
CA MET A 101 -15.07 14.02 5.96
C MET A 101 -15.85 15.20 6.57
N ARG A 102 -16.11 16.26 5.78
CA ARG A 102 -17.17 17.23 6.10
C ARG A 102 -18.50 16.60 5.65
N LYS A 103 -19.49 16.55 6.53
CA LYS A 103 -20.88 16.22 6.15
C LYS A 103 -21.48 17.36 5.35
#